data_AF-A0A1B2EAD0-F1
#
_entry.id   AF-A0A1B2EAD0-F1
#
_cell.length_a   1.000
_cell.length_b   1.000
_cell.length_c   1.000
_cell.angle_alpha   90.00
_cell.angle_beta   90.00
_cell.angle_gamma   90.00
#
_symmetry.space_group_name_H-M   'P 1'
#
loop_
_entity.id
_entity.type
_entity.pdbx_description
1 polymer ?
#
loop_
_entity_poly.entity_id
_entity_poly.type
_entity_poly.pdbx_seq_one_letter_code
_entity_poly.pdbx_strand_id
1 'polypeptide(L)'
;MSKRPTIVLLPGLLCDASTWDTQRKALKPHADVRIGDFTQLDSIEGMARSALALADGPLVAVGHSMGARVAMEMVRLAPERIEKLVLIDTGIDPRREGEEEKRQELVDLAFAEGMGALADKWLPPMVHLDRVGDEALLAPLKAMVLRASPEQHERQIRALLNRPNARTGLAQIACPTLVMVGRQDRWSPLAQHEEMAALIPNATLVVIEDSGHMSPVEQPEQVSQALLRFLGFENKNDDADGVATGKEKPMGDETAPDRIPDTPLFDRKRSLRGYRINKMAMGLGDPANREAFRNDEGAYLDRFGLTSEEKQAVMTRNWQEMVRLGGNLFFILKISAVDPVRITEIGAHQAGMDHADFLRDRLGKK
;
A
#
# COMPACT_ATOMS: atom_id res chain seq x y z
N MET A 1 23.31 -32.25 2.64
CA MET A 1 23.10 -30.80 2.84
C MET A 1 21.73 -30.47 2.27
N SER A 2 20.85 -29.80 3.02
CA SER A 2 19.57 -29.35 2.45
C SER A 2 19.86 -28.42 1.26
N LYS A 3 19.23 -28.67 0.10
CA LYS A 3 19.41 -27.83 -1.09
C LYS A 3 18.86 -26.45 -0.75
N ARG A 4 19.63 -25.39 -1.02
CA ARG A 4 19.15 -24.00 -0.82
C ARG A 4 17.91 -23.77 -1.69
N PRO A 5 16.86 -23.12 -1.17
CA PRO A 5 15.67 -22.82 -1.97
C PRO A 5 16.04 -21.89 -3.12
N THR A 6 15.36 -22.05 -4.26
CA THR A 6 15.50 -21.16 -5.41
C THR A 6 14.35 -20.16 -5.42
N ILE A 7 14.69 -18.87 -5.40
CA ILE A 7 13.72 -17.77 -5.49
C ILE A 7 13.86 -17.11 -6.85
N VAL A 8 12.75 -16.97 -7.57
CA VAL A 8 12.69 -16.24 -8.83
C VAL A 8 11.96 -14.92 -8.59
N LEU A 9 12.67 -13.81 -8.77
CA LEU A 9 12.14 -12.45 -8.70
C LEU A 9 11.69 -12.03 -10.11
N LEU A 10 10.43 -11.59 -10.25
CA LEU A 10 9.78 -11.35 -11.53
C LEU A 10 9.45 -9.85 -11.65
N PRO A 11 10.19 -9.09 -12.49
CA PRO A 11 10.00 -7.65 -12.64
C PRO A 11 8.64 -7.24 -13.24
N GLY A 12 8.22 -6.01 -12.92
CA GLY A 12 7.05 -5.36 -13.51
C GLY A 12 7.27 -4.83 -14.94
N LEU A 13 6.27 -4.14 -15.48
CA LEU A 13 6.34 -3.43 -16.77
C LEU A 13 7.50 -2.41 -16.74
N LEU A 14 8.34 -2.38 -17.78
CA LEU A 14 9.51 -1.50 -17.90
C LEU A 14 10.54 -1.61 -16.74
N CYS A 15 10.37 -2.59 -15.86
CA CYS A 15 11.29 -2.83 -14.75
C CYS A 15 12.37 -3.83 -15.15
N ASP A 16 13.52 -3.74 -14.49
CA ASP A 16 14.61 -4.70 -14.61
C ASP A 16 15.10 -5.18 -13.24
N ALA A 17 16.26 -5.85 -13.19
CA ALA A 17 16.84 -6.38 -11.96
C ALA A 17 17.09 -5.34 -10.86
N SER A 18 17.19 -4.05 -11.19
CA SER A 18 17.50 -2.99 -10.23
C SER A 18 16.37 -2.71 -9.24
N THR A 19 15.10 -2.98 -9.60
CA THR A 19 13.97 -2.82 -8.66
C THR A 19 14.01 -3.79 -7.49
N TRP A 20 14.84 -4.82 -7.59
CA TRP A 20 15.00 -5.87 -6.59
C TRP A 20 16.33 -5.78 -5.83
N ASP A 21 17.12 -4.72 -5.99
CA ASP A 21 18.48 -4.68 -5.45
C ASP A 21 18.54 -4.89 -3.94
N THR A 22 17.62 -4.30 -3.17
CA THR A 22 17.57 -4.47 -1.71
C THR A 22 17.07 -5.85 -1.33
N GLN A 23 15.99 -6.33 -1.94
CA GLN A 23 15.43 -7.66 -1.65
C GLN A 23 16.42 -8.77 -2.04
N ARG A 24 17.13 -8.62 -3.16
CA ARG A 24 18.18 -9.56 -3.59
C ARG A 24 19.31 -9.62 -2.57
N LYS A 25 19.77 -8.47 -2.05
CA LYS A 25 20.80 -8.44 -0.99
C LYS A 25 20.31 -9.15 0.27
N ALA A 26 19.06 -8.93 0.67
CA ALA A 26 18.47 -9.58 1.85
C ALA A 26 18.28 -11.10 1.68
N LEU A 27 17.93 -11.57 0.49
CA LEU A 27 17.63 -12.98 0.22
C LEU A 27 18.88 -13.83 -0.10
N LYS A 28 19.92 -13.23 -0.67
CA LYS A 28 21.15 -13.93 -1.12
C LYS A 28 21.86 -14.74 -0.03
N PRO A 29 21.83 -14.42 1.27
CA PRO A 29 22.38 -15.29 2.30
C PRO A 29 21.65 -16.64 2.43
N HIS A 30 20.35 -16.67 2.10
CA HIS A 30 19.45 -17.79 2.42
C HIS A 30 19.06 -18.65 1.20
N ALA A 31 19.01 -18.06 0.00
CA ALA A 31 18.49 -18.71 -1.21
C ALA A 31 19.42 -18.55 -2.43
N ASP A 32 19.22 -19.36 -3.47
CA ASP A 32 19.68 -19.04 -4.83
C ASP A 32 18.65 -18.10 -5.45
N VAL A 33 19.06 -16.87 -5.80
CA VAL A 33 18.15 -15.83 -6.29
C VAL A 33 18.36 -15.63 -7.78
N ARG A 34 17.30 -15.87 -8.55
CA ARG A 34 17.25 -15.65 -10.00
C ARG A 34 16.28 -14.51 -10.30
N ILE A 35 16.45 -13.87 -11.45
CA ILE A 35 15.60 -12.77 -11.91
C ILE A 35 15.07 -13.12 -13.30
N GLY A 36 13.76 -12.97 -13.50
CA GLY A 36 13.13 -13.13 -14.80
C GLY A 36 13.56 -12.03 -15.78
N ASP A 37 13.84 -12.43 -17.02
CA ASP A 37 14.07 -11.50 -18.13
C ASP A 37 12.87 -11.54 -19.09
N PHE A 38 12.16 -10.43 -19.15
CA PHE A 38 10.95 -10.27 -19.98
C PHE A 38 11.16 -9.29 -21.14
N THR A 39 12.42 -8.95 -21.47
CA THR A 39 12.72 -7.91 -22.47
C THR A 39 12.32 -8.30 -23.89
N GLN A 40 12.33 -9.60 -24.20
CA GLN A 40 12.05 -10.14 -25.54
C GLN A 40 10.70 -10.86 -25.64
N LEU A 41 9.86 -10.80 -24.60
CA LEU A 41 8.64 -11.60 -24.50
C LEU A 41 7.40 -10.71 -24.57
N ASP A 42 6.37 -11.19 -25.27
CA ASP A 42 5.13 -10.45 -25.54
C ASP A 42 3.86 -11.18 -25.09
N SER A 43 4.01 -12.19 -24.23
CA SER A 43 2.91 -12.88 -23.56
C SER A 43 3.26 -13.25 -22.13
N ILE A 44 2.26 -13.19 -21.23
CA ILE A 44 2.42 -13.61 -19.82
C ILE A 44 2.78 -15.10 -19.73
N GLU A 45 2.19 -15.95 -20.58
CA GLU A 45 2.53 -17.38 -20.63
C GLU A 45 3.99 -17.60 -21.06
N GLY A 46 4.48 -16.89 -22.08
CA GLY A 46 5.88 -16.96 -22.51
C GLY A 46 6.85 -16.53 -21.41
N MET A 47 6.52 -15.44 -20.70
CA MET A 47 7.27 -14.98 -19.52
C MET A 47 7.30 -16.03 -18.41
N ALA A 48 6.17 -16.69 -18.12
CA ALA A 48 6.09 -17.73 -17.10
C ALA A 48 6.91 -18.96 -17.47
N ARG A 49 6.88 -19.41 -18.73
CA ARG A 49 7.71 -20.51 -19.23
C ARG A 49 9.20 -20.19 -19.14
N SER A 50 9.59 -18.96 -19.52
CA SER A 50 10.98 -18.49 -19.39
C SER A 50 11.44 -18.48 -17.93
N ALA A 51 10.60 -17.97 -17.01
CA ALA A 51 10.90 -17.94 -15.58
C ALA A 51 11.02 -19.35 -14.95
N LEU A 52 10.11 -20.28 -15.32
CA LEU A 52 10.17 -21.68 -14.89
C LEU A 52 11.45 -22.39 -15.36
N ALA A 53 12.00 -21.99 -16.50
CA ALA A 53 13.22 -22.56 -17.08
C ALA A 53 14.51 -22.06 -16.43
N LEU A 54 14.46 -21.06 -15.54
CA LEU A 54 15.65 -20.52 -14.87
C LEU A 54 16.30 -21.53 -13.90
N ALA A 55 15.54 -22.49 -13.39
CA ALA A 55 16.05 -23.55 -12.54
C ALA A 55 15.15 -24.78 -12.57
N ASP A 56 15.74 -25.94 -12.31
CA ASP A 56 15.01 -27.19 -12.10
C ASP A 56 14.54 -27.35 -10.65
N GLY A 57 13.44 -28.09 -10.47
CA GLY A 57 12.89 -28.41 -9.16
C GLY A 57 12.10 -27.26 -8.50
N PRO A 58 11.79 -27.37 -7.21
CA PRO A 58 10.85 -26.47 -6.56
C PRO A 58 11.35 -25.02 -6.52
N LEU A 59 10.42 -24.06 -6.70
CA LEU A 59 10.68 -22.63 -6.81
C LEU A 59 9.78 -21.85 -5.85
N VAL A 60 10.30 -20.72 -5.37
CA VAL A 60 9.51 -19.63 -4.81
C VAL A 60 9.38 -18.55 -5.87
N ALA A 61 8.16 -18.21 -6.26
CA ALA A 61 7.90 -17.16 -7.24
C ALA A 61 7.52 -15.86 -6.53
N VAL A 62 8.28 -14.79 -6.76
CA VAL A 62 8.03 -13.46 -6.20
C VAL A 62 7.86 -12.48 -7.35
N GLY A 63 6.66 -11.95 -7.54
CA GLY A 63 6.39 -11.05 -8.64
C GLY A 63 5.84 -9.71 -8.20
N HIS A 64 6.23 -8.67 -8.93
CA HIS A 64 5.72 -7.31 -8.78
C HIS A 64 4.94 -6.89 -10.03
N SER A 65 3.73 -6.35 -9.85
CA SER A 65 2.90 -5.83 -10.94
C SER A 65 2.72 -6.85 -12.07
N MET A 66 3.20 -6.57 -13.29
CA MET A 66 3.21 -7.53 -14.41
C MET A 66 3.87 -8.86 -14.04
N GLY A 67 5.00 -8.84 -13.32
CA GLY A 67 5.70 -10.03 -12.85
C GLY A 67 4.89 -10.87 -11.86
N ALA A 68 3.97 -10.27 -11.10
CA ALA A 68 3.04 -11.01 -10.25
C ALA A 68 1.99 -11.78 -11.07
N ARG A 69 1.56 -11.22 -12.23
CA ARG A 69 0.74 -11.97 -13.19
C ARG A 69 1.51 -13.13 -13.81
N VAL A 70 2.79 -12.93 -14.09
CA VAL A 70 3.69 -14.02 -14.51
C VAL A 70 3.79 -15.09 -13.41
N ALA A 71 3.90 -14.70 -12.14
CA ALA A 71 3.96 -15.64 -11.01
C ALA A 71 2.69 -16.50 -10.89
N MET A 72 1.50 -15.88 -11.02
CA MET A 72 0.23 -16.62 -11.04
C MET A 72 0.16 -17.59 -12.23
N GLU A 73 0.67 -17.18 -13.39
CA GLU A 73 0.73 -18.02 -14.57
C GLU A 73 1.73 -19.19 -14.41
N MET A 74 2.85 -18.99 -13.70
CA MET A 74 3.75 -20.08 -13.33
C MET A 74 3.03 -21.14 -12.47
N VAL A 75 2.19 -20.71 -11.52
CA VAL A 75 1.36 -21.64 -10.72
C VAL A 75 0.35 -22.37 -11.61
N ARG A 76 -0.27 -21.69 -12.57
CA ARG A 76 -1.20 -22.34 -13.51
C ARG A 76 -0.51 -23.40 -14.37
N LEU A 77 0.71 -23.12 -14.83
CA LEU A 77 1.46 -24.00 -15.74
C LEU A 77 2.14 -25.17 -15.04
N ALA A 78 2.63 -24.98 -13.81
CA ALA A 78 3.39 -25.98 -13.08
C ALA A 78 3.15 -25.84 -11.55
N PRO A 79 1.93 -26.09 -11.06
CA PRO A 79 1.58 -25.87 -9.65
C PRO A 79 2.44 -26.69 -8.68
N GLU A 80 2.89 -27.89 -9.09
CA GLU A 80 3.77 -28.76 -8.32
C GLU A 80 5.20 -28.23 -8.17
N ARG A 81 5.59 -27.27 -9.02
CA ARG A 81 6.91 -26.63 -8.98
C ARG A 81 6.93 -25.42 -8.05
N ILE A 82 5.79 -24.84 -7.66
CA ILE A 82 5.74 -23.60 -6.87
C ILE A 82 5.48 -23.91 -5.40
N GLU A 83 6.50 -23.76 -4.56
CA GLU A 83 6.40 -24.03 -3.11
C GLU A 83 5.74 -22.88 -2.35
N LYS A 84 6.03 -21.65 -2.78
CA LYS A 84 5.49 -20.42 -2.20
C LYS A 84 5.33 -19.37 -3.30
N LEU A 85 4.28 -18.56 -3.17
CA LEU A 85 3.96 -17.47 -4.09
C LEU A 85 3.97 -16.13 -3.36
N VAL A 86 4.52 -15.09 -3.98
CA VAL A 86 4.43 -13.72 -3.48
C VAL A 86 3.94 -12.80 -4.60
N LEU A 87 2.85 -12.09 -4.36
CA LEU A 87 2.18 -11.18 -5.28
C LEU A 87 2.25 -9.76 -4.72
N ILE A 88 2.96 -8.86 -5.39
CA ILE A 88 3.23 -7.50 -4.92
C ILE A 88 2.63 -6.50 -5.92
N ASP A 89 1.81 -5.57 -5.44
CA ASP A 89 1.23 -4.44 -6.21
C ASP A 89 0.70 -4.88 -7.58
N THR A 90 -0.29 -5.78 -7.63
CA THR A 90 -0.80 -6.34 -8.88
C THR A 90 -2.31 -6.39 -8.98
N GLY A 91 -2.80 -6.61 -10.19
CA GLY A 91 -4.22 -6.83 -10.46
C GLY A 91 -4.52 -8.25 -10.92
N ILE A 92 -5.77 -8.67 -10.72
CA ILE A 92 -6.28 -10.02 -11.08
C ILE A 92 -7.34 -9.99 -12.17
N ASP A 93 -7.91 -8.83 -12.44
CA ASP A 93 -9.02 -8.69 -13.37
C ASP A 93 -8.57 -8.79 -14.83
N PRO A 94 -9.49 -9.14 -15.75
CA PRO A 94 -9.24 -9.12 -17.18
C PRO A 94 -9.01 -7.69 -17.70
N ARG A 95 -8.81 -7.57 -19.01
CA ARG A 95 -8.73 -6.29 -19.71
C ARG A 95 -10.00 -5.46 -19.47
N ARG A 96 -9.83 -4.18 -19.13
CA ARG A 96 -10.94 -3.22 -19.00
C ARG A 96 -11.27 -2.60 -20.37
N GLU A 97 -12.49 -2.15 -20.53
CA GLU A 97 -12.89 -1.33 -21.68
C GLU A 97 -12.03 -0.04 -21.72
N GLY A 98 -11.57 0.37 -22.91
CA GLY A 98 -10.72 1.54 -23.08
C GLY A 98 -9.25 1.36 -22.64
N GLU A 99 -8.85 0.16 -22.20
CA GLU A 99 -7.48 -0.09 -21.74
C GLU A 99 -6.48 -0.17 -22.91
N GLU A 100 -6.92 -0.68 -24.06
CA GLU A 100 -6.06 -0.86 -25.25
C GLU A 100 -5.62 0.48 -25.81
N GLU A 101 -6.57 1.40 -25.98
CA GLU A 101 -6.33 2.75 -26.49
C GLU A 101 -5.36 3.51 -25.57
N LYS A 102 -5.60 3.50 -24.24
CA LYS A 102 -4.73 4.17 -23.27
C LYS A 102 -3.31 3.61 -23.23
N ARG A 103 -3.16 2.29 -23.41
CA ARG A 103 -1.84 1.65 -23.48
C ARG A 103 -1.15 1.98 -24.80
N GLN A 104 -1.90 2.00 -25.90
CA GLN A 104 -1.38 2.36 -27.21
C GLN A 104 -0.86 3.80 -27.23
N GLU A 105 -1.52 4.75 -26.55
CA GLU A 105 -1.02 6.13 -26.40
C GLU A 105 0.38 6.19 -25.76
N LEU A 106 0.71 5.29 -24.82
CA LEU A 106 2.04 5.24 -24.19
C LEU A 106 3.07 4.58 -25.11
N VAL A 107 2.66 3.58 -25.89
CA VAL A 107 3.50 2.98 -26.94
C VAL A 107 3.84 4.03 -28.00
N ASP A 108 2.83 4.72 -28.52
CA ASP A 108 3.01 5.76 -29.55
C ASP A 108 3.91 6.89 -29.05
N LEU A 109 3.74 7.32 -27.78
CA LEU A 109 4.62 8.31 -27.16
C LEU A 109 6.08 7.84 -27.12
N ALA A 110 6.32 6.56 -26.80
CA ALA A 110 7.67 6.01 -26.75
C ALA A 110 8.35 6.00 -28.13
N PHE A 111 7.60 5.71 -29.20
CA PHE A 111 8.12 5.74 -30.58
C PHE A 111 8.28 7.17 -31.12
N ALA A 112 7.35 8.08 -30.80
CA ALA A 112 7.34 9.43 -31.34
C ALA A 112 8.33 10.37 -30.61
N GLU A 113 8.40 10.29 -29.28
CA GLU A 113 9.12 11.23 -28.42
C GLU A 113 10.22 10.56 -27.57
N GLY A 114 10.33 9.23 -27.64
CA GLY A 114 11.36 8.47 -26.96
C GLY A 114 10.98 8.04 -25.53
N MET A 115 11.82 7.16 -24.98
CA MET A 115 11.60 6.57 -23.65
C MET A 115 11.65 7.58 -22.50
N GLY A 116 12.30 8.74 -22.70
CA GLY A 116 12.32 9.82 -21.71
C GLY A 116 10.95 10.45 -21.51
N ALA A 117 10.25 10.78 -22.61
CA ALA A 117 8.90 11.32 -22.57
C ALA A 117 7.91 10.28 -21.99
N LEU A 118 8.07 9.01 -22.38
CA LEU A 118 7.32 7.92 -21.76
C LEU A 118 7.55 7.86 -20.23
N ALA A 119 8.80 7.91 -19.78
CA ALA A 119 9.13 7.86 -18.35
C ALA A 119 8.47 9.02 -17.58
N ASP A 120 8.51 10.24 -18.13
CA ASP A 120 7.93 11.43 -17.53
C ASP A 120 6.40 11.37 -17.44
N LYS A 121 5.74 10.65 -18.35
CA LYS A 121 4.29 10.42 -18.31
C LYS A 121 3.89 9.22 -17.43
N TRP A 122 4.66 8.13 -17.48
CA TRP A 122 4.31 6.84 -16.88
C TRP A 122 4.72 6.72 -15.40
N LEU A 123 5.87 7.26 -14.99
CA LEU A 123 6.41 7.08 -13.63
C LEU A 123 5.66 7.83 -12.53
N PRO A 124 5.26 9.11 -12.68
CA PRO A 124 4.60 9.85 -11.59
C PRO A 124 3.39 9.13 -10.98
N PRO A 125 2.46 8.54 -11.74
CA PRO A 125 1.34 7.81 -11.13
C PRO A 125 1.73 6.43 -10.56
N MET A 126 2.97 5.96 -10.71
CA MET A 126 3.47 4.68 -10.19
C MET A 126 3.97 4.76 -8.75
N VAL A 127 4.27 5.94 -8.24
CA VAL A 127 4.80 6.12 -6.88
C VAL A 127 3.77 6.78 -5.96
N HIS A 128 4.05 6.78 -4.66
CA HIS A 128 3.29 7.53 -3.67
C HIS A 128 3.21 9.02 -4.08
N LEU A 129 2.03 9.64 -3.94
CA LEU A 129 1.80 11.01 -4.41
C LEU A 129 2.77 12.02 -3.80
N ASP A 130 3.05 11.89 -2.51
CA ASP A 130 3.99 12.77 -1.80
C ASP A 130 5.46 12.57 -2.23
N ARG A 131 5.75 11.53 -3.03
CA ARG A 131 7.08 11.19 -3.54
C ARG A 131 7.25 11.52 -5.02
N VAL A 132 6.23 12.08 -5.68
CA VAL A 132 6.30 12.47 -7.11
C VAL A 132 7.34 13.58 -7.36
N GLY A 133 7.72 14.36 -6.36
CA GLY A 133 8.81 15.34 -6.44
C GLY A 133 10.15 14.86 -5.87
N ASP A 134 10.24 13.60 -5.45
CA ASP A 134 11.46 13.06 -4.85
C ASP A 134 12.44 12.58 -5.94
N GLU A 135 13.35 13.46 -6.33
CA GLU A 135 14.39 13.17 -7.32
C GLU A 135 15.28 11.99 -6.92
N ALA A 136 15.51 11.74 -5.63
CA ALA A 136 16.34 10.62 -5.19
C ALA A 136 15.67 9.26 -5.46
N LEU A 137 14.33 9.23 -5.43
CA LEU A 137 13.52 8.07 -5.83
C LEU A 137 13.32 7.99 -7.34
N LEU A 138 12.98 9.11 -7.98
CA LEU A 138 12.57 9.13 -9.38
C LEU A 138 13.73 9.02 -10.36
N ALA A 139 14.89 9.63 -10.08
CA ALA A 139 16.04 9.57 -10.99
C ALA A 139 16.48 8.12 -11.30
N PRO A 140 16.67 7.21 -10.32
CA PRO A 140 17.02 5.83 -10.62
C PRO A 140 15.91 5.06 -11.35
N LEU A 141 14.63 5.33 -11.05
CA LEU A 141 13.49 4.75 -11.77
C LEU A 141 13.42 5.23 -13.22
N LYS A 142 13.66 6.52 -13.47
CA LYS A 142 13.75 7.09 -14.82
C LYS A 142 14.92 6.49 -15.59
N ALA A 143 16.09 6.38 -14.96
CA ALA A 143 17.24 5.73 -15.56
C ALA A 143 16.96 4.26 -15.92
N MET A 144 16.12 3.56 -15.16
CA MET A 144 15.64 2.22 -15.48
C MET A 144 14.75 2.20 -16.73
N VAL A 145 13.74 3.06 -16.80
CA VAL A 145 12.88 3.15 -17.98
C VAL A 145 13.68 3.49 -19.24
N LEU A 146 14.68 4.37 -19.12
CA LEU A 146 15.57 4.76 -20.22
C LEU A 146 16.48 3.64 -20.74
N ARG A 147 16.67 2.54 -19.99
CA ARG A 147 17.40 1.35 -20.48
C ARG A 147 16.56 0.47 -21.41
N ALA A 148 15.23 0.59 -21.35
CA ALA A 148 14.33 -0.16 -22.23
C ALA A 148 14.25 0.51 -23.61
N SER A 149 13.82 -0.27 -24.61
CA SER A 149 13.49 0.22 -25.96
C SER A 149 11.98 0.39 -26.14
N PRO A 150 11.51 1.25 -27.06
CA PRO A 150 10.10 1.33 -27.42
C PRO A 150 9.50 -0.02 -27.83
N GLU A 151 10.26 -0.86 -28.55
CA GLU A 151 9.82 -2.19 -28.97
C GLU A 151 9.69 -3.15 -27.77
N GLN A 152 10.58 -3.04 -26.76
CA GLN A 152 10.41 -3.77 -25.51
C GLN A 152 9.13 -3.34 -24.79
N HIS A 153 8.86 -2.03 -24.71
CA HIS A 153 7.64 -1.52 -24.11
C HIS A 153 6.40 -2.08 -24.82
N GLU A 154 6.37 -2.00 -26.15
CA GLU A 154 5.26 -2.51 -26.97
C GLU A 154 5.01 -4.01 -26.72
N ARG A 155 6.07 -4.84 -26.70
CA ARG A 155 5.94 -6.28 -26.39
C ARG A 155 5.30 -6.52 -25.04
N GLN A 156 5.75 -5.80 -24.00
CA GLN A 156 5.20 -5.96 -22.65
C GLN A 156 3.74 -5.44 -22.56
N ILE A 157 3.41 -4.37 -23.29
CA ILE A 157 2.02 -3.90 -23.42
C ILE A 157 1.15 -4.96 -24.10
N ARG A 158 1.62 -5.58 -25.18
CA ARG A 158 0.92 -6.69 -25.85
C ARG A 158 0.69 -7.87 -24.90
N ALA A 159 1.68 -8.21 -24.07
CA ALA A 159 1.55 -9.25 -23.05
C ALA A 159 0.43 -8.93 -22.06
N LEU A 160 0.36 -7.68 -21.59
CA LEU A 160 -0.67 -7.22 -20.68
C LEU A 160 -2.04 -7.16 -21.35
N LEU A 161 -2.15 -6.76 -22.62
CA LEU A 161 -3.43 -6.73 -23.32
C LEU A 161 -4.02 -8.12 -23.55
N ASN A 162 -3.16 -9.11 -23.79
CA ASN A 162 -3.54 -10.51 -24.01
C ASN A 162 -3.50 -11.35 -22.73
N ARG A 163 -3.42 -10.71 -21.55
CA ARG A 163 -3.28 -11.42 -20.28
C ARG A 163 -4.48 -12.31 -19.98
N PRO A 164 -4.26 -13.52 -19.43
CA PRO A 164 -5.34 -14.33 -18.89
C PRO A 164 -6.10 -13.62 -17.76
N ASN A 165 -7.37 -13.98 -17.58
CA ASN A 165 -8.12 -13.58 -16.40
C ASN A 165 -7.60 -14.36 -15.17
N ALA A 166 -6.71 -13.75 -14.40
CA ALA A 166 -6.08 -14.41 -13.25
C ALA A 166 -7.08 -14.69 -12.11
N ARG A 167 -8.17 -13.90 -12.00
CA ARG A 167 -9.21 -14.08 -10.98
C ARG A 167 -9.78 -15.49 -10.95
N THR A 168 -9.96 -16.14 -12.09
CA THR A 168 -10.57 -17.48 -12.17
C THR A 168 -9.68 -18.59 -11.62
N GLY A 169 -8.37 -18.33 -11.47
CA GLY A 169 -7.36 -19.28 -11.02
C GLY A 169 -6.96 -19.17 -9.54
N LEU A 170 -7.45 -18.14 -8.81
CA LEU A 170 -6.96 -17.84 -7.47
C LEU A 170 -7.34 -18.91 -6.43
N ALA A 171 -8.56 -19.44 -6.51
CA ALA A 171 -9.05 -20.46 -5.59
C ALA A 171 -8.30 -21.81 -5.73
N GLN A 172 -7.60 -22.01 -6.85
CA GLN A 172 -6.82 -23.21 -7.13
C GLN A 172 -5.35 -23.09 -6.66
N ILE A 173 -4.93 -21.92 -6.18
CA ILE A 173 -3.59 -21.72 -5.63
C ILE A 173 -3.50 -22.40 -4.26
N ALA A 174 -2.86 -23.57 -4.22
CA ALA A 174 -2.73 -24.39 -3.01
C ALA A 174 -1.51 -24.02 -2.15
N CYS A 175 -0.44 -23.49 -2.76
CA CYS A 175 0.78 -23.14 -2.04
C CYS A 175 0.56 -21.95 -1.09
N PRO A 176 1.31 -21.85 0.02
CA PRO A 176 1.35 -20.63 0.83
C PRO A 176 1.60 -19.41 -0.03
N THR A 177 0.80 -18.36 0.17
CA THR A 177 0.86 -17.14 -0.63
C THR A 177 0.99 -15.91 0.25
N LEU A 178 1.89 -15.00 -0.11
CA LEU A 178 1.96 -13.66 0.46
C LEU A 178 1.43 -12.67 -0.56
N VAL A 179 0.43 -11.89 -0.18
CA VAL A 179 -0.10 -10.78 -0.96
C VAL A 179 0.40 -9.49 -0.31
N MET A 180 1.04 -8.62 -1.09
CA MET A 180 1.61 -7.36 -0.60
C MET A 180 1.12 -6.20 -1.46
N VAL A 181 0.89 -5.06 -0.82
CA VAL A 181 0.45 -3.86 -1.53
C VAL A 181 0.90 -2.60 -0.80
N GLY A 182 1.35 -1.60 -1.54
CA GLY A 182 1.52 -0.24 -1.02
C GLY A 182 0.18 0.35 -0.61
N ARG A 183 0.08 0.92 0.59
CA ARG A 183 -1.18 1.50 1.09
C ARG A 183 -1.79 2.53 0.14
N GLN A 184 -0.95 3.26 -0.59
CA GLN A 184 -1.33 4.31 -1.54
C GLN A 184 -1.20 3.87 -3.01
N ASP A 185 -1.11 2.56 -3.28
CA ASP A 185 -1.20 2.05 -4.64
C ASP A 185 -2.54 2.45 -5.28
N ARG A 186 -2.48 3.26 -6.34
CA ARG A 186 -3.64 3.73 -7.10
C ARG A 186 -3.89 2.92 -8.38
N TRP A 187 -2.96 2.05 -8.76
CA TRP A 187 -3.04 1.20 -9.95
C TRP A 187 -3.68 -0.14 -9.63
N SER A 188 -3.26 -0.74 -8.52
CA SER A 188 -3.82 -1.96 -7.96
C SER A 188 -4.13 -1.74 -6.46
N PRO A 189 -5.26 -1.10 -6.16
CA PRO A 189 -5.54 -0.64 -4.80
C PRO A 189 -5.58 -1.75 -3.74
N LEU A 190 -5.42 -1.37 -2.48
CA LEU A 190 -5.52 -2.26 -1.32
C LEU A 190 -6.77 -3.14 -1.36
N ALA A 191 -7.94 -2.59 -1.71
CA ALA A 191 -9.18 -3.35 -1.80
C ALA A 191 -9.09 -4.56 -2.76
N GLN A 192 -8.33 -4.43 -3.85
CA GLN A 192 -8.09 -5.53 -4.79
C GLN A 192 -7.20 -6.62 -4.17
N HIS A 193 -6.25 -6.24 -3.31
CA HIS A 193 -5.38 -7.18 -2.61
C HIS A 193 -6.04 -7.85 -1.40
N GLU A 194 -6.95 -7.15 -0.72
CA GLU A 194 -7.86 -7.75 0.26
C GLU A 194 -8.72 -8.84 -0.40
N GLU A 195 -9.25 -8.56 -1.59
CA GLU A 195 -10.01 -9.54 -2.37
C GLU A 195 -9.14 -10.74 -2.81
N MET A 196 -7.93 -10.49 -3.32
CA MET A 196 -6.99 -11.56 -3.65
C MET A 196 -6.73 -12.48 -2.44
N ALA A 197 -6.44 -11.89 -1.28
CA ALA A 197 -6.17 -12.64 -0.06
C ALA A 197 -7.39 -13.43 0.43
N ALA A 198 -8.60 -12.93 0.20
CA ALA A 198 -9.83 -13.64 0.52
C ALA A 198 -10.12 -14.83 -0.42
N LEU A 199 -9.69 -14.75 -1.68
CA LEU A 199 -9.91 -15.79 -2.69
C LEU A 199 -8.87 -16.92 -2.65
N ILE A 200 -7.67 -16.64 -2.16
CA ILE A 200 -6.56 -17.61 -2.09
C ILE A 200 -6.58 -18.30 -0.71
N PRO A 201 -6.76 -19.64 -0.62
CA PRO A 201 -6.99 -20.33 0.65
C PRO A 201 -5.89 -20.15 1.71
N ASN A 202 -4.63 -20.06 1.28
CA ASN A 202 -3.45 -19.96 2.16
C ASN A 202 -2.72 -18.62 2.00
N ALA A 203 -3.48 -17.53 1.79
CA ALA A 203 -2.90 -16.20 1.65
C ALA A 203 -2.76 -15.44 2.97
N THR A 204 -1.66 -14.70 3.09
CA THR A 204 -1.48 -13.64 4.09
C THR A 204 -1.36 -12.30 3.36
N LEU A 205 -2.13 -11.30 3.80
CA LEU A 205 -2.00 -9.93 3.29
C LEU A 205 -1.04 -9.12 4.18
N VAL A 206 -0.11 -8.41 3.55
CA VAL A 206 0.73 -7.39 4.18
C VAL A 206 0.55 -6.07 3.46
N VAL A 207 0.24 -5.03 4.21
CA VAL A 207 0.17 -3.66 3.68
C VAL A 207 1.51 -2.98 3.96
N ILE A 208 2.09 -2.39 2.92
CA ILE A 208 3.33 -1.61 2.99
C ILE A 208 2.94 -0.15 3.18
N GLU A 209 3.30 0.40 4.34
CA GLU A 209 2.94 1.77 4.72
C GLU A 209 3.79 2.78 3.94
N ASP A 210 3.20 3.94 3.63
CA ASP A 210 3.86 5.04 2.92
C ASP A 210 4.46 4.64 1.56
N SER A 211 3.70 3.88 0.77
CA SER A 211 4.11 3.34 -0.52
C SER A 211 3.00 3.40 -1.56
N GLY A 212 3.36 3.78 -2.79
CA GLY A 212 2.57 3.61 -3.99
C GLY A 212 2.71 2.22 -4.62
N HIS A 213 2.63 2.17 -5.96
CA HIS A 213 2.67 0.93 -6.74
C HIS A 213 4.08 0.36 -6.89
N MET A 214 5.15 1.08 -6.53
CA MET A 214 6.52 0.62 -6.66
C MET A 214 7.08 0.21 -5.29
N SER A 215 6.31 -0.56 -4.50
CA SER A 215 6.68 -0.87 -3.12
C SER A 215 8.06 -1.51 -2.92
N PRO A 216 8.58 -2.37 -3.84
CA PRO A 216 9.94 -2.89 -3.72
C PRO A 216 11.03 -1.80 -3.71
N VAL A 217 10.75 -0.63 -4.30
CA VAL A 217 11.70 0.50 -4.42
C VAL A 217 11.35 1.63 -3.45
N GLU A 218 10.06 1.89 -3.20
CA GLU A 218 9.61 2.97 -2.32
C GLU A 218 9.85 2.67 -0.84
N GLN A 219 9.65 1.40 -0.44
CA GLN A 219 9.79 0.91 0.94
C GLN A 219 10.57 -0.42 0.96
N PRO A 220 11.83 -0.41 0.48
CA PRO A 220 12.57 -1.63 0.19
C PRO A 220 12.82 -2.50 1.45
N GLU A 221 13.01 -1.88 2.61
CA GLU A 221 13.21 -2.55 3.89
C GLU A 221 11.94 -3.25 4.38
N GLN A 222 10.78 -2.57 4.32
CA GLN A 222 9.49 -3.17 4.71
C GLN A 222 9.18 -4.40 3.85
N VAL A 223 9.41 -4.29 2.53
CA VAL A 223 9.21 -5.40 1.60
C VAL A 223 10.18 -6.55 1.90
N SER A 224 11.46 -6.25 2.10
CA SER A 224 12.48 -7.26 2.39
C SER A 224 12.19 -8.02 3.69
N GLN A 225 11.78 -7.32 4.75
CA GLN A 225 11.42 -7.93 6.02
C GLN A 225 10.19 -8.83 5.90
N ALA A 226 9.14 -8.39 5.19
CA ALA A 226 7.96 -9.22 4.95
C ALA A 226 8.29 -10.50 4.16
N LEU A 227 9.18 -10.41 3.16
CA LEU A 227 9.70 -11.57 2.44
C LEU A 227 10.47 -12.52 3.36
N LEU A 228 11.42 -12.01 4.16
CA LEU A 228 12.20 -12.84 5.08
C LEU A 228 11.31 -13.58 6.10
N ARG A 229 10.30 -12.89 6.66
CA ARG A 229 9.29 -13.49 7.55
C ARG A 229 8.56 -14.64 6.90
N PHE A 230 7.96 -14.37 5.76
CA PHE A 230 7.11 -15.33 5.07
C PHE A 230 7.91 -16.55 4.58
N LEU A 231 9.17 -16.33 4.20
CA LEU A 231 10.06 -17.40 3.78
C LEU A 231 10.63 -18.21 4.95
N GLY A 232 10.58 -17.67 6.18
CA GLY A 232 11.11 -18.31 7.38
C GLY A 232 12.62 -18.14 7.53
N PHE A 233 13.16 -17.01 7.05
CA PHE A 233 14.59 -16.70 7.08
C PHE A 233 15.00 -15.73 8.20
N GLU A 234 14.06 -15.23 9.00
CA GLU A 234 14.41 -14.43 10.17
C GLU A 234 15.12 -15.26 11.24
N ASN A 235 16.14 -14.67 11.88
CA ASN A 235 16.76 -15.23 13.07
C ASN A 235 15.84 -14.99 14.27
N LYS A 236 15.48 -16.05 15.00
CA LYS A 236 14.72 -15.98 16.27
C LYS A 236 15.42 -15.20 17.40
N ASN A 237 16.55 -14.54 17.14
CA ASN A 237 17.33 -13.77 18.10
C ASN A 237 17.18 -12.25 17.96
N ASP A 238 16.46 -11.77 16.93
CA ASP A 238 16.23 -10.34 16.69
C ASP A 238 14.89 -9.84 17.31
N ASP A 239 14.24 -10.66 18.15
CA ASP A 239 13.00 -10.34 18.90
C ASP A 239 13.16 -9.22 19.96
N ALA A 240 14.25 -8.44 19.91
CA ALA A 240 14.39 -7.22 20.70
C ALA A 240 13.84 -5.97 20.00
N ASP A 241 13.60 -5.97 18.69
CA ASP A 241 13.05 -4.80 17.98
C ASP A 241 11.95 -5.19 16.97
N GLY A 242 10.77 -5.46 17.54
CA GLY A 242 9.48 -4.97 17.04
C GLY A 242 9.08 -5.22 15.58
N VAL A 243 8.60 -6.43 15.26
CA VAL A 243 7.44 -6.59 14.35
C VAL A 243 6.50 -7.65 14.91
N ALA A 244 5.30 -7.19 15.31
CA ALA A 244 4.26 -8.02 15.88
C ALA A 244 3.65 -8.98 14.84
N THR A 245 3.95 -10.27 14.95
CA THR A 245 3.10 -11.32 14.39
C THR A 245 1.79 -11.36 15.16
N GLY A 246 0.66 -11.28 14.45
CA GLY A 246 -0.69 -11.36 15.00
C GLY A 246 -1.03 -12.72 15.64
N LYS A 247 -0.54 -12.95 16.85
CA LYS A 247 -1.20 -13.80 17.83
C LYS A 247 -1.48 -12.97 19.06
N GLU A 248 -2.77 -12.86 19.38
CA GLU A 248 -3.27 -12.16 20.55
C GLU A 248 -2.50 -12.58 21.81
N LYS A 249 -1.77 -11.64 22.41
CA LYS A 249 -1.35 -11.75 23.81
C LYS A 249 -2.61 -11.52 24.65
N PRO A 250 -2.90 -12.34 25.68
CA PRO A 250 -3.96 -12.01 26.61
C PRO A 250 -3.59 -10.68 27.26
N MET A 251 -4.46 -9.68 27.15
CA MET A 251 -4.26 -8.40 27.82
C MET A 251 -4.38 -8.64 29.33
N GLY A 252 -3.25 -8.87 29.98
CA GLY A 252 -3.13 -8.96 31.42
C GLY A 252 -3.07 -7.56 32.02
N ASP A 253 -4.06 -7.30 32.88
CA ASP A 253 -4.15 -6.33 33.98
C ASP A 253 -3.94 -4.82 33.71
N GLU A 254 -4.88 -4.02 34.23
CA GLU A 254 -5.10 -2.58 33.98
C GLU A 254 -4.10 -1.64 34.69
N THR A 255 -2.85 -2.05 34.92
CA THR A 255 -1.93 -1.34 35.83
C THR A 255 -0.49 -1.18 35.29
N ALA A 256 -0.30 -0.61 34.10
CA ALA A 256 1.03 -0.29 33.55
C ALA A 256 1.25 1.23 33.25
N PRO A 257 2.50 1.74 33.34
CA PRO A 257 2.81 3.13 33.69
C PRO A 257 2.94 4.13 32.51
N ASP A 258 2.62 3.73 31.28
CA ASP A 258 2.80 4.55 30.06
C ASP A 258 1.58 5.41 29.67
N ARG A 259 0.77 5.84 30.64
CA ARG A 259 -0.27 6.84 30.36
C ARG A 259 0.32 8.24 30.45
N ILE A 260 0.34 8.96 29.33
CA ILE A 260 0.40 10.43 29.37
C ILE A 260 -0.91 10.88 30.03
N PRO A 261 -0.87 11.50 31.23
CA PRO A 261 -2.08 11.94 31.91
C PRO A 261 -2.91 12.86 30.99
N ASP A 262 -4.23 12.69 31.03
CA ASP A 262 -5.20 13.51 30.29
C ASP A 262 -5.14 13.44 28.75
N THR A 263 -4.28 12.59 28.17
CA THR A 263 -4.21 12.41 26.71
C THR A 263 -4.73 11.01 26.31
N PRO A 264 -5.92 10.94 25.68
CA PRO A 264 -6.44 9.66 25.22
C PRO A 264 -5.58 9.14 24.05
N LEU A 265 -4.90 8.01 24.22
CA LEU A 265 -4.16 7.35 23.14
C LEU A 265 -5.08 7.06 21.95
N PHE A 266 -4.66 7.38 20.73
CA PHE A 266 -5.41 7.08 19.51
C PHE A 266 -4.89 5.77 18.89
N ASP A 267 -5.62 4.67 19.12
CA ASP A 267 -5.27 3.33 18.65
C ASP A 267 -6.23 2.83 17.55
N ARG A 268 -5.97 1.62 17.01
CA ARG A 268 -6.82 1.00 15.98
C ARG A 268 -8.28 0.85 16.41
N LYS A 269 -8.54 0.48 17.67
CA LYS A 269 -9.90 0.26 18.19
C LYS A 269 -10.68 1.58 18.23
N ARG A 270 -10.01 2.66 18.62
CA ARG A 270 -10.57 4.02 18.66
C ARG A 270 -10.76 4.60 17.26
N SER A 271 -9.83 4.36 16.34
CA SER A 271 -9.97 4.75 14.93
C SER A 271 -11.19 4.09 14.27
N LEU A 272 -11.43 2.81 14.55
CA LEU A 272 -12.63 2.10 14.05
C LEU A 272 -13.91 2.65 14.66
N ARG A 273 -13.90 2.95 15.96
CA ARG A 273 -15.06 3.54 16.66
C ARG A 273 -15.42 4.92 16.11
N GLY A 274 -14.43 5.79 15.88
CA GLY A 274 -14.66 7.14 15.37
C GLY A 274 -14.63 7.27 13.83
N TYR A 275 -14.77 6.16 13.09
CA TYR A 275 -14.69 6.21 11.62
C TYR A 275 -15.68 7.23 11.00
N ARG A 276 -16.89 7.34 11.56
CA ARG A 276 -17.95 8.22 11.05
C ARG A 276 -17.60 9.69 11.24
N ILE A 277 -17.23 10.08 12.45
CA ILE A 277 -16.79 11.44 12.77
C ILE A 277 -15.54 11.84 11.98
N ASN A 278 -14.60 10.91 11.80
CA ASN A 278 -13.38 11.12 11.02
C ASN A 278 -13.66 11.35 9.53
N LYS A 279 -14.52 10.51 8.94
CA LYS A 279 -14.93 10.64 7.54
C LYS A 279 -15.71 11.93 7.29
N MET A 280 -16.60 12.30 8.22
CA MET A 280 -17.34 13.56 8.19
C MET A 280 -16.40 14.77 8.21
N ALA A 281 -15.51 14.83 9.20
CA ALA A 281 -14.61 15.98 9.36
C ALA A 281 -13.60 16.10 8.21
N MET A 282 -13.16 14.97 7.62
CA MET A 282 -12.35 14.97 6.41
C MET A 282 -13.09 15.56 5.19
N GLY A 283 -14.41 15.34 5.09
CA GLY A 283 -15.24 15.91 4.04
C GLY A 283 -15.21 17.44 4.00
N LEU A 284 -14.94 18.10 5.13
CA LEU A 284 -14.82 19.56 5.25
C LEU A 284 -13.56 20.14 4.60
N GLY A 285 -12.67 19.30 4.04
CA GLY A 285 -11.60 19.76 3.14
C GLY A 285 -12.14 20.39 1.84
N ASP A 286 -13.35 20.01 1.42
CA ASP A 286 -14.02 20.53 0.23
C ASP A 286 -14.87 21.79 0.55
N PRO A 287 -14.73 22.91 -0.20
CA PRO A 287 -15.56 24.11 -0.05
C PRO A 287 -17.08 23.86 -0.07
N ALA A 288 -17.58 23.00 -0.95
CA ALA A 288 -19.01 22.74 -1.09
C ALA A 288 -19.56 22.01 0.14
N ASN A 289 -18.76 21.14 0.74
CA ASN A 289 -19.12 20.46 1.99
C ASN A 289 -19.12 21.44 3.17
N ARG A 290 -18.20 22.41 3.20
CA ARG A 290 -18.23 23.48 4.22
C ARG A 290 -19.49 24.33 4.11
N GLU A 291 -19.92 24.64 2.89
CA GLU A 291 -21.18 25.36 2.66
C GLU A 291 -22.40 24.53 3.10
N ALA A 292 -22.45 23.25 2.75
CA ALA A 292 -23.51 22.35 3.20
C ALA A 292 -23.56 22.22 4.74
N PHE A 293 -22.40 22.13 5.39
CA PHE A 293 -22.30 22.09 6.85
C PHE A 293 -22.81 23.39 7.50
N ARG A 294 -22.52 24.57 6.92
CA ARG A 294 -23.05 25.85 7.43
C ARG A 294 -24.55 25.99 7.26
N ASN A 295 -25.09 25.48 6.16
CA ASN A 295 -26.49 25.65 5.83
C ASN A 295 -27.41 24.79 6.69
N ASP A 296 -27.01 23.53 6.94
CA ASP A 296 -27.74 22.63 7.85
C ASP A 296 -26.74 21.61 8.43
N GLU A 297 -26.20 21.94 9.60
CA GLU A 297 -25.22 21.09 10.27
C GLU A 297 -25.82 19.71 10.59
N GLY A 298 -27.07 19.64 11.07
CA GLY A 298 -27.73 18.37 11.40
C GLY A 298 -27.84 17.45 10.19
N ALA A 299 -28.37 17.98 9.08
CA ALA A 299 -28.49 17.23 7.84
C ALA A 299 -27.13 16.83 7.26
N TYR A 300 -26.10 17.66 7.42
CA TYR A 300 -24.75 17.28 7.01
C TYR A 300 -24.22 16.10 7.83
N LEU A 301 -24.37 16.12 9.16
CA LEU A 301 -23.93 15.01 10.03
C LEU A 301 -24.71 13.72 9.74
N ASP A 302 -26.00 13.82 9.38
CA ASP A 302 -26.83 12.68 8.97
C ASP A 302 -26.28 11.94 7.76
N ARG A 303 -25.71 12.65 6.77
CA ARG A 303 -25.11 12.06 5.56
C ARG A 303 -24.00 11.05 5.86
N PHE A 304 -23.33 11.20 7.02
CA PHE A 304 -22.23 10.33 7.45
C PHE A 304 -22.67 9.30 8.50
N GLY A 305 -23.96 9.27 8.85
CA GLY A 305 -24.53 8.29 9.77
C GLY A 305 -24.02 8.40 11.20
N LEU A 306 -23.62 9.60 11.65
CA LEU A 306 -23.15 9.80 13.03
C LEU A 306 -24.23 9.37 14.03
N THR A 307 -23.80 8.79 15.14
CA THR A 307 -24.71 8.49 16.27
C THR A 307 -25.19 9.78 16.92
N SER A 308 -26.25 9.71 17.73
CA SER A 308 -26.73 10.89 18.47
C SER A 308 -25.66 11.50 19.38
N GLU A 309 -24.80 10.66 19.98
CA GLU A 309 -23.69 11.08 20.83
C GLU A 309 -22.59 11.80 20.02
N GLU A 310 -22.20 11.25 18.87
CA GLU A 310 -21.24 11.89 17.96
C GLU A 310 -21.77 13.22 17.42
N LYS A 311 -23.05 13.28 17.04
CA LYS A 311 -23.68 14.53 16.59
C LYS A 311 -23.66 15.58 17.67
N GLN A 312 -24.05 15.24 18.89
CA GLN A 312 -24.06 16.16 20.02
C GLN A 312 -22.64 16.71 20.29
N ALA A 313 -21.62 15.85 20.26
CA ALA A 313 -20.23 16.25 20.45
C ALA A 313 -19.77 17.26 19.38
N VAL A 314 -20.12 17.01 18.11
CA VAL A 314 -19.80 17.93 17.01
C VAL A 314 -20.55 19.25 17.16
N MET A 315 -21.88 19.22 17.29
CA MET A 315 -22.75 20.41 17.33
C MET A 315 -22.46 21.33 18.52
N THR A 316 -22.00 20.78 19.65
CA THR A 316 -21.60 21.56 20.82
C THR A 316 -20.13 21.96 20.83
N ARG A 317 -19.39 21.60 19.76
CA ARG A 317 -17.93 21.79 19.63
C ARG A 317 -17.18 21.20 20.83
N ASN A 318 -17.64 20.07 21.36
CA ASN A 318 -16.98 19.38 22.47
C ASN A 318 -15.80 18.54 21.95
N TRP A 319 -14.66 19.20 21.78
CA TRP A 319 -13.44 18.61 21.21
C TRP A 319 -12.88 17.44 22.04
N GLN A 320 -13.01 17.51 23.36
CA GLN A 320 -12.59 16.42 24.24
C GLN A 320 -13.44 15.18 23.97
N GLU A 321 -14.75 15.37 23.83
CA GLU A 321 -15.68 14.29 23.56
C GLU A 321 -15.53 13.71 22.15
N MET A 322 -15.29 14.56 21.15
CA MET A 322 -14.96 14.11 19.80
C MET A 322 -13.73 13.20 19.80
N VAL A 323 -12.67 13.54 20.55
CA VAL A 323 -11.49 12.68 20.72
C VAL A 323 -11.82 11.41 21.52
N ARG A 324 -12.60 11.52 22.60
CA ARG A 324 -13.05 10.37 23.41
C ARG A 324 -13.83 9.37 22.56
N LEU A 325 -14.63 9.83 21.61
CA LEU A 325 -15.42 9.01 20.69
C LEU A 325 -14.57 8.37 19.57
N GLY A 326 -13.31 8.76 19.41
CA GLY A 326 -12.40 8.23 18.39
C GLY A 326 -12.17 9.16 17.20
N GLY A 327 -12.48 10.45 17.36
CA GLY A 327 -12.08 11.50 16.44
C GLY A 327 -10.57 11.68 16.45
N ASN A 328 -9.96 11.61 15.28
CA ASN A 328 -8.57 11.97 15.07
C ASN A 328 -8.46 13.50 15.12
N LEU A 329 -7.54 14.00 15.94
CA LEU A 329 -7.37 15.44 16.18
C LEU A 329 -7.18 16.23 14.87
N PHE A 330 -6.36 15.74 13.94
CA PHE A 330 -6.09 16.43 12.67
C PHE A 330 -7.29 16.45 11.73
N PHE A 331 -8.24 15.54 11.91
CA PHE A 331 -9.45 15.48 11.09
C PHE A 331 -10.51 16.38 11.70
N ILE A 332 -10.83 16.21 12.98
CA ILE A 332 -11.88 16.99 13.64
C ILE A 332 -11.55 18.49 13.63
N LEU A 333 -10.27 18.89 13.71
CA LEU A 333 -9.86 20.30 13.61
C LEU A 333 -10.35 20.99 12.32
N LYS A 334 -10.69 20.26 11.25
CA LYS A 334 -11.26 20.83 10.02
C LYS A 334 -12.66 21.44 10.23
N ILE A 335 -13.36 21.09 11.32
CA ILE A 335 -14.60 21.77 11.74
C ILE A 335 -14.31 23.26 12.03
N SER A 336 -13.10 23.59 12.52
CA SER A 336 -12.69 24.99 12.71
C SER A 336 -12.49 25.79 11.41
N ALA A 337 -12.43 25.12 10.25
CA ALA A 337 -12.42 25.79 8.95
C ALA A 337 -13.81 26.30 8.54
N VAL A 338 -14.85 25.86 9.25
CA VAL A 338 -16.23 26.33 9.08
C VAL A 338 -16.55 27.42 10.11
N ASP A 339 -16.20 27.16 11.37
CA ASP A 339 -16.30 28.11 12.48
C ASP A 339 -14.89 28.43 12.99
N PRO A 340 -14.28 29.58 12.62
CA PRO A 340 -12.92 29.91 13.01
C PRO A 340 -12.82 30.15 14.52
N VAL A 341 -12.58 29.07 15.27
CA VAL A 341 -12.18 29.07 16.68
C VAL A 341 -10.66 29.16 16.73
N ARG A 342 -10.10 29.99 17.60
CA ARG A 342 -8.64 30.07 17.72
C ARG A 342 -8.12 28.72 18.17
N ILE A 343 -7.08 28.19 17.53
CA ILE A 343 -6.53 26.85 17.88
C ILE A 343 -6.16 26.73 19.36
N THR A 344 -5.81 27.86 20.00
CA THR A 344 -5.52 27.94 21.43
C THR A 344 -6.77 27.80 22.32
N GLU A 345 -7.95 28.20 21.86
CA GLU A 345 -9.22 27.99 22.57
C GLU A 345 -9.63 26.51 22.50
N ILE A 346 -9.36 25.85 21.38
CA ILE A 346 -9.54 24.40 21.23
C ILE A 346 -8.63 23.65 22.20
N GLY A 347 -7.35 24.05 22.28
CA GLY A 347 -6.40 23.49 23.25
C GLY A 347 -6.82 23.69 24.71
N ALA A 348 -7.33 24.88 25.05
CA ALA A 348 -7.84 25.18 26.39
C ALA A 348 -9.05 24.30 26.75
N HIS A 349 -10.01 24.15 25.85
CA HIS A 349 -11.17 23.27 26.03
C HIS A 349 -10.75 21.81 26.22
N GLN A 350 -9.75 21.33 25.48
CA GLN A 350 -9.25 19.95 25.64
C GLN A 350 -8.54 19.73 26.98
N ALA A 351 -7.88 20.76 27.50
CA ALA A 351 -7.24 20.72 28.81
C ALA A 351 -8.22 20.97 29.97
N GLY A 352 -9.50 21.29 29.70
CA GLY A 352 -10.46 21.70 30.73
C GLY A 352 -10.07 23.00 31.43
N MET A 353 -9.36 23.88 30.75
CA MET A 353 -8.81 25.13 31.29
C MET A 353 -9.51 26.35 30.69
N ASP A 354 -9.54 27.46 31.44
CA ASP A 354 -9.83 28.77 30.85
C ASP A 354 -8.77 29.13 29.79
N HIS A 355 -9.16 29.84 28.74
CA HIS A 355 -8.26 30.17 27.64
C HIS A 355 -7.05 31.00 28.08
N ALA A 356 -7.23 31.96 29.00
CA ALA A 356 -6.14 32.77 29.50
C ALA A 356 -5.14 31.94 30.33
N ASP A 357 -5.65 31.03 31.16
CA ASP A 357 -4.84 30.12 31.96
C ASP A 357 -4.08 29.12 31.07
N PHE A 358 -4.71 28.61 30.02
CA PHE A 358 -4.04 27.74 29.05
C PHE A 358 -2.89 28.43 28.32
N LEU A 359 -3.09 29.68 27.88
CA LEU A 359 -2.04 30.47 27.22
C LEU A 359 -0.83 30.69 28.14
N ARG A 360 -1.08 31.00 29.42
CA ARG A 360 -0.05 31.26 30.41
C ARG A 360 0.67 29.98 30.84
N ASP A 361 -0.08 28.98 31.28
CA ASP A 361 0.47 27.85 32.04
C ASP A 361 0.93 26.70 31.14
N ARG A 362 0.37 26.58 29.92
CA ARG A 362 0.76 25.52 28.96
C ARG A 362 1.60 26.03 27.79
N LEU A 363 1.40 27.28 27.37
CA LEU A 363 2.09 27.86 26.21
C LEU A 363 3.10 28.96 26.57
N GLY A 364 3.23 29.33 27.85
CA GLY A 364 4.21 30.30 28.33
C GLY A 364 4.01 31.71 27.76
N LYS A 365 2.80 32.04 27.28
CA LYS A 365 2.47 33.36 26.74
C LYS A 365 1.96 34.25 27.88
N LYS A 366 2.61 35.40 28.07
CA LYS A 366 2.21 36.41 29.06
C LYS A 366 1.04 37.25 28.58
#